data_AF-A0A1X7TGL6-F1
#
_entry.id   AF-A0A1X7TGL6-F1
#
_cell.length_a   1.000
_cell.length_b   1.000
_cell.length_c   1.000
_cell.angle_alpha   90.00
_cell.angle_beta   90.00
_cell.angle_gamma   90.00
#
_symmetry.space_group_name_H-M   'P 1'
#
loop_
_entity.id
_entity.type
_entity.pdbx_description
1 polymer ?
#
loop_
_entity_poly.entity_id
_entity_poly.type
_entity_poly.pdbx_seq_one_letter_code
_entity_poly.pdbx_strand_id
1 'polypeptide(L)'
;MSFLLVVVLLFFSSSCSVSSHQYYVSDDCSSVTQSPCNPLSMYAGDMSQYNNTIFCFIGTTNISSYVFNMTAVMNITLHGLDQSPSIHCNKESIIVYDSSLISISSLTIHCSIDISSSRNITITNSSFILMAAYSNITFINAFDVKVLSSVFIAYVINIEYNPLTVCSNELPHYSLILTNVTLNNSSTMELLVDHGTSYNISITFDYVDFSNYTLSPSLFLSD
;
A
#
# COMPACT_ATOMS: atom_id res chain seq x y z
N MET A 1 -17.22 20.87 -46.40
CA MET A 1 -17.35 20.36 -45.01
C MET A 1 -16.83 18.93 -44.96
N SER A 2 -15.53 18.72 -44.76
CA SER A 2 -14.98 17.36 -44.59
C SER A 2 -13.60 17.38 -43.90
N PHE A 3 -12.71 18.31 -44.27
CA PHE A 3 -11.37 18.36 -43.68
C PHE A 3 -11.32 18.84 -42.22
N LEU A 4 -12.14 19.83 -41.83
CA LEU A 4 -12.13 20.34 -40.45
C LEU A 4 -12.57 19.28 -39.43
N LEU A 5 -13.48 18.39 -39.82
CA LEU A 5 -14.06 17.37 -38.94
C LEU A 5 -13.12 16.17 -38.78
N VAL A 6 -12.37 15.81 -39.83
CA VAL A 6 -11.30 14.80 -39.77
C VAL A 6 -10.13 15.27 -38.91
N VAL A 7 -9.78 16.56 -38.97
CA VAL A 7 -8.71 17.14 -38.14
C VAL A 7 -9.12 17.16 -36.66
N VAL A 8 -10.37 17.51 -36.35
CA VAL A 8 -10.89 17.43 -34.97
C VAL A 8 -10.91 15.99 -34.46
N LEU A 9 -11.32 15.00 -35.28
CA LEU A 9 -11.25 13.59 -34.90
C LEU A 9 -9.81 13.10 -34.66
N LEU A 10 -8.86 13.55 -35.48
CA LEU A 10 -7.45 13.15 -35.36
C LEU A 10 -6.76 13.79 -34.14
N PHE A 11 -7.11 15.03 -33.78
CA PHE A 11 -6.62 15.68 -32.55
C PHE A 11 -7.20 15.08 -31.26
N PHE A 12 -8.37 14.42 -31.32
CA PHE A 12 -8.88 13.62 -30.18
C PHE A 12 -8.33 12.18 -30.16
N SER A 13 -7.70 11.72 -31.24
CA SER A 13 -7.04 10.41 -31.30
C SER A 13 -5.58 10.42 -30.85
N SER A 14 -5.00 11.60 -30.60
CA SER A 14 -3.75 11.74 -29.84
C SER A 14 -4.05 11.73 -28.34
N SER A 15 -4.72 10.68 -27.85
CA SER A 15 -4.72 10.37 -26.43
C SER A 15 -3.28 10.07 -26.05
N CYS A 16 -2.68 11.01 -25.33
CA CYS A 16 -1.35 10.91 -24.76
C CYS A 16 -1.13 9.50 -24.20
N SER A 17 -0.21 8.75 -24.81
CA SER A 17 0.34 7.49 -24.31
C SER A 17 1.24 7.77 -23.10
N VAL A 18 0.64 8.28 -22.02
CA VAL A 18 1.23 8.40 -20.69
C VAL A 18 0.09 8.26 -19.70
N SER A 19 -0.30 7.03 -19.39
CA SER A 19 -0.96 6.75 -18.13
C SER A 19 -1.11 5.26 -17.96
N SER A 20 -0.69 4.78 -16.81
CA SER A 20 -1.11 3.52 -16.22
C SER A 20 -2.58 3.18 -16.52
N HIS A 21 -2.87 1.91 -16.80
CA HIS A 21 -4.25 1.43 -16.93
C HIS A 21 -4.99 1.77 -15.62
N GLN A 22 -6.17 2.40 -15.70
CA GLN A 22 -6.97 2.72 -14.52
C GLN A 22 -8.14 1.76 -14.43
N TYR A 23 -8.32 1.13 -13.27
CA TYR A 23 -9.43 0.25 -12.97
C TYR A 23 -10.22 0.79 -11.78
N TYR A 24 -11.52 0.92 -11.93
CA TYR A 24 -12.40 1.31 -10.84
C TYR A 24 -12.90 0.07 -10.10
N VAL A 25 -12.88 0.15 -8.79
CA VAL A 25 -12.99 -0.96 -7.87
C VAL A 25 -14.09 -0.67 -6.85
N SER A 26 -15.12 -1.52 -6.80
CA SER A 26 -16.18 -1.46 -5.79
C SER A 26 -16.98 -2.77 -5.79
N ASP A 27 -17.45 -3.23 -4.63
CA ASP A 27 -18.47 -4.30 -4.58
C ASP A 27 -19.85 -3.75 -4.98
N ASP A 28 -20.14 -2.50 -4.63
CA ASP A 28 -21.44 -1.83 -4.82
C ASP A 28 -21.64 -1.23 -6.22
N CYS A 29 -21.04 -1.85 -7.26
CA CYS A 29 -21.07 -1.38 -8.66
C CYS A 29 -22.48 -1.30 -9.32
N SER A 30 -23.55 -1.50 -8.55
CA SER A 30 -24.92 -1.20 -8.96
C SER A 30 -25.32 0.27 -8.77
N SER A 31 -24.59 1.04 -7.94
CA SER A 31 -24.99 2.39 -7.50
C SER A 31 -24.16 3.53 -8.08
N VAL A 32 -23.01 3.24 -8.71
CA VAL A 32 -22.09 4.25 -9.23
C VAL A 32 -22.32 4.44 -10.73
N THR A 33 -22.74 5.64 -11.15
CA THR A 33 -22.98 5.99 -12.57
C THR A 33 -21.71 6.05 -13.42
N GLN A 34 -20.53 5.80 -12.84
CA GLN A 34 -19.26 5.77 -13.55
C GLN A 34 -19.03 4.38 -14.14
N SER A 35 -19.38 4.24 -15.42
CA SER A 35 -18.78 3.20 -16.28
C SER A 35 -17.30 3.57 -16.51
N PRO A 36 -16.35 2.64 -16.35
CA PRO A 36 -16.49 1.21 -16.07
C PRO A 36 -16.24 0.86 -14.59
N CYS A 37 -17.30 0.73 -13.79
CA CYS A 37 -17.22 0.10 -12.47
C CYS A 37 -16.98 -1.41 -12.68
N ASN A 38 -15.79 -1.90 -12.31
CA ASN A 38 -15.44 -3.30 -12.45
C ASN A 38 -15.56 -3.94 -11.06
N PRO A 39 -16.49 -4.90 -10.84
CA PRO A 39 -16.61 -5.53 -9.54
C PRO A 39 -15.31 -6.29 -9.24
N LEU A 40 -14.59 -5.88 -8.19
CA LEU A 40 -13.34 -6.52 -7.79
C LEU A 40 -13.55 -7.96 -7.28
N SER A 41 -14.80 -8.40 -7.10
CA SER A 41 -15.11 -9.81 -6.85
C SER A 41 -14.59 -10.75 -7.96
N MET A 42 -14.24 -10.25 -9.16
CA MET A 42 -13.56 -11.04 -10.21
C MET A 42 -12.04 -10.82 -10.31
N TYR A 43 -11.43 -9.86 -9.61
CA TYR A 43 -10.03 -9.43 -9.86
C TYR A 43 -9.16 -9.20 -8.61
N ALA A 44 -9.72 -9.20 -7.40
CA ALA A 44 -9.01 -8.85 -6.15
C ALA A 44 -8.31 -10.03 -5.47
N GLY A 45 -8.13 -11.14 -6.20
CA GLY A 45 -7.33 -12.27 -5.72
C GLY A 45 -5.88 -12.08 -6.11
N ASP A 46 -5.55 -12.40 -7.36
CA ASP A 46 -4.19 -12.26 -7.86
C ASP A 46 -4.06 -11.04 -8.79
N MET A 47 -3.36 -10.02 -8.33
CA MET A 47 -3.07 -8.80 -9.08
C MET A 47 -1.65 -8.80 -9.65
N SER A 48 -0.94 -9.93 -9.57
CA SER A 48 0.43 -10.11 -10.06
C SER A 48 0.56 -9.98 -11.59
N GLN A 49 -0.56 -10.00 -12.32
CA GLN A 49 -0.58 -9.77 -13.77
C GLN A 49 -0.57 -8.29 -14.17
N TYR A 50 -0.76 -7.38 -13.22
CA TYR A 50 -0.84 -5.94 -13.51
C TYR A 50 0.50 -5.26 -13.26
N ASN A 51 0.86 -4.38 -14.19
CA ASN A 51 2.01 -3.48 -14.07
C ASN A 51 1.60 -2.12 -14.62
N ASN A 52 2.17 -1.04 -14.10
CA ASN A 52 1.82 0.33 -14.52
C ASN A 52 0.30 0.53 -14.46
N THR A 53 -0.29 0.31 -13.30
CA THR A 53 -1.75 0.26 -13.14
C THR A 53 -2.19 1.00 -11.88
N ILE A 54 -3.31 1.71 -11.98
CA ILE A 54 -3.97 2.38 -10.86
C ILE A 54 -5.30 1.68 -10.60
N PHE A 55 -5.50 1.24 -9.38
CA PHE A 55 -6.77 0.71 -8.87
C PHE A 55 -7.43 1.78 -8.02
N CYS A 56 -8.53 2.31 -8.53
CA CYS A 56 -9.33 3.36 -7.93
C CYS A 56 -10.50 2.76 -7.15
N PHE A 57 -10.39 2.72 -5.83
CA PHE A 57 -11.41 2.21 -4.92
C PHE A 57 -12.49 3.25 -4.66
N ILE A 58 -13.73 2.78 -4.75
CA ILE A 58 -14.96 3.52 -4.52
C ILE A 58 -15.80 2.71 -3.52
N GLY A 59 -16.37 3.37 -2.53
CA GLY A 59 -17.18 2.73 -1.50
C GLY A 59 -16.43 1.62 -0.73
N THR A 60 -17.16 0.58 -0.33
CA THR A 60 -16.62 -0.53 0.45
C THR A 60 -16.31 -1.71 -0.47
N THR A 61 -15.12 -2.30 -0.32
CA THR A 61 -14.71 -3.54 -1.00
C THR A 61 -14.43 -4.61 0.04
N ASN A 62 -15.11 -5.75 -0.06
CA ASN A 62 -15.00 -6.88 0.86
C ASN A 62 -14.20 -8.02 0.23
N ILE A 63 -13.03 -8.28 0.79
CA ILE A 63 -12.14 -9.38 0.41
C ILE A 63 -12.46 -10.54 1.35
N SER A 64 -13.32 -11.45 0.88
CA SER A 64 -13.91 -12.53 1.70
C SER A 64 -13.35 -13.94 1.43
N SER A 65 -12.72 -14.17 0.27
CA SER A 65 -12.33 -15.52 -0.17
C SER A 65 -10.99 -15.61 -0.91
N TYR A 66 -10.27 -14.50 -1.07
CA TYR A 66 -9.00 -14.48 -1.79
C TYR A 66 -7.96 -13.67 -1.02
N VAL A 67 -6.73 -14.17 -0.95
CA VAL A 67 -5.56 -13.37 -0.59
C VAL A 67 -5.38 -12.33 -1.70
N PHE A 68 -5.37 -11.04 -1.37
CA PHE A 68 -5.04 -9.99 -2.32
C PHE A 68 -3.53 -10.00 -2.51
N ASN A 69 -3.04 -10.58 -3.59
CA ASN A 69 -1.61 -10.76 -3.83
C ASN A 69 -1.10 -9.87 -4.98
N MET A 70 -0.01 -9.16 -4.71
CA MET A 70 0.78 -8.40 -5.67
C MET A 70 2.21 -8.95 -5.63
N THR A 71 2.49 -9.96 -6.45
CA THR A 71 3.83 -10.57 -6.55
C THR A 71 4.54 -10.13 -7.82
N ALA A 72 5.81 -9.72 -7.71
CA ALA A 72 6.65 -9.32 -8.83
C ALA A 72 6.03 -8.23 -9.73
N VAL A 73 5.30 -7.29 -9.12
CA VAL A 73 4.67 -6.17 -9.83
C VAL A 73 5.48 -4.89 -9.70
N MET A 74 5.26 -4.00 -10.66
CA MET A 74 5.92 -2.71 -10.77
C MET A 74 4.92 -1.61 -11.09
N ASN A 75 5.06 -0.48 -10.39
CA ASN A 75 4.31 0.74 -10.64
C ASN A 75 2.79 0.52 -10.50
N ILE A 76 2.39 0.09 -9.29
CA ILE A 76 0.99 -0.12 -8.94
C ILE A 76 0.56 0.93 -7.93
N THR A 77 -0.62 1.50 -8.15
CA THR A 77 -1.24 2.42 -7.20
C THR A 77 -2.59 1.88 -6.76
N LEU A 78 -2.81 1.76 -5.46
CA LEU A 78 -4.12 1.61 -4.85
C LEU A 78 -4.55 2.99 -4.34
N HIS A 79 -5.65 3.52 -4.87
CA HIS A 79 -6.08 4.89 -4.59
C HIS A 79 -7.57 4.94 -4.26
N GLY A 80 -7.96 5.58 -3.18
CA GLY A 80 -9.36 5.86 -2.87
C GLY A 80 -9.85 7.17 -3.46
N LEU A 81 -11.00 7.17 -4.15
CA LEU A 81 -11.54 8.35 -4.86
C LEU A 81 -12.62 9.15 -4.10
N ASP A 82 -13.36 8.53 -3.18
CA ASP A 82 -14.51 9.14 -2.50
C ASP A 82 -14.21 9.53 -1.03
N GLN A 83 -15.22 9.99 -0.28
CA GLN A 83 -15.04 10.48 1.09
C GLN A 83 -14.52 9.42 2.08
N SER A 84 -14.76 8.13 1.83
CA SER A 84 -14.35 7.06 2.74
C SER A 84 -14.28 5.67 2.08
N PRO A 85 -13.52 5.48 0.99
CA PRO A 85 -13.36 4.15 0.40
C PRO A 85 -12.65 3.23 1.38
N SER A 86 -13.19 2.03 1.56
CA SER A 86 -12.69 1.08 2.53
C SER A 86 -12.47 -0.31 1.96
N ILE A 87 -11.44 -0.97 2.46
CA ILE A 87 -11.11 -2.36 2.14
C ILE A 87 -11.27 -3.18 3.41
N HIS A 88 -12.15 -4.17 3.36
CA HIS A 88 -12.48 -5.04 4.47
C HIS A 88 -11.99 -6.45 4.18
N CYS A 89 -11.16 -7.02 5.06
CA CYS A 89 -10.72 -8.40 4.96
C CYS A 89 -11.23 -9.20 6.15
N ASN A 90 -11.83 -10.36 5.89
CA ASN A 90 -12.34 -11.20 6.98
C ASN A 90 -11.22 -11.94 7.73
N LYS A 91 -10.33 -12.60 6.99
CA LYS A 91 -9.21 -13.41 7.53
C LYS A 91 -7.93 -13.29 6.72
N GLU A 92 -7.98 -12.51 5.64
CA GLU A 92 -6.93 -12.44 4.64
C GLU A 92 -6.10 -11.17 4.81
N SER A 93 -4.87 -11.21 4.30
CA SER A 93 -3.97 -10.08 4.21
C SER A 93 -3.87 -9.58 2.77
N ILE A 94 -3.49 -8.30 2.64
CA ILE A 94 -2.95 -7.75 1.40
C ILE A 94 -1.46 -8.07 1.39
N ILE A 95 -1.01 -8.86 0.41
CA ILE A 95 0.38 -9.28 0.28
C ILE A 95 1.01 -8.55 -0.91
N VAL A 96 2.16 -7.92 -0.66
CA VAL A 96 3.03 -7.30 -1.65
C VAL A 96 4.39 -7.97 -1.55
N TYR A 97 4.76 -8.74 -2.57
CA TYR A 97 6.00 -9.51 -2.56
C TYR A 97 6.85 -9.18 -3.79
N ASP A 98 8.15 -9.01 -3.59
CA ASP A 98 9.15 -8.78 -4.65
C ASP A 98 8.74 -7.68 -5.66
N SER A 99 8.14 -6.62 -5.15
CA SER A 99 7.48 -5.60 -5.97
C SER A 99 8.15 -4.24 -5.84
N SER A 100 7.91 -3.33 -6.79
CA SER A 100 8.51 -2.00 -6.75
C SER A 100 7.59 -0.88 -7.22
N LEU A 101 7.83 0.34 -6.70
CA LEU A 101 7.01 1.52 -7.02
C LEU A 101 5.53 1.28 -6.69
N ILE A 102 5.26 0.89 -5.44
CA ILE A 102 3.90 0.63 -4.96
C ILE A 102 3.42 1.84 -4.18
N SER A 103 2.23 2.34 -4.52
CA SER A 103 1.58 3.46 -3.85
C SER A 103 0.24 3.02 -3.27
N ILE A 104 -0.01 3.28 -2.00
CA ILE A 104 -1.31 3.08 -1.34
C ILE A 104 -1.76 4.44 -0.81
N SER A 105 -2.95 4.90 -1.18
CA SER A 105 -3.36 6.25 -0.82
C SER A 105 -4.85 6.44 -0.63
N SER A 106 -5.22 7.31 0.31
CA SER A 106 -6.61 7.75 0.54
C SER A 106 -7.58 6.58 0.79
N LEU A 107 -7.12 5.55 1.50
CA LEU A 107 -7.89 4.33 1.79
C LEU A 107 -8.10 4.14 3.28
N THR A 108 -9.25 3.60 3.66
CA THR A 108 -9.45 3.01 4.99
C THR A 108 -9.29 1.50 4.90
N ILE A 109 -8.31 0.94 5.60
CA ILE A 109 -7.94 -0.47 5.49
C ILE A 109 -8.23 -1.20 6.80
N HIS A 110 -9.06 -2.23 6.70
CA HIS A 110 -9.45 -3.13 7.79
C HIS A 110 -8.86 -4.54 7.58
N CYS A 111 -7.67 -4.59 6.98
CA CYS A 111 -6.95 -5.79 6.62
C CYS A 111 -5.58 -5.78 7.29
N SER A 112 -4.96 -6.94 7.45
CA SER A 112 -3.50 -6.99 7.60
C SER A 112 -2.81 -6.72 6.27
N ILE A 113 -1.63 -6.13 6.30
CA ILE A 113 -0.80 -5.92 5.12
C ILE A 113 0.58 -6.50 5.35
N ASP A 114 1.07 -7.31 4.42
CA ASP A 114 2.43 -7.84 4.40
C ASP A 114 3.13 -7.28 3.16
N ILE A 115 4.19 -6.51 3.36
CA ILE A 115 5.04 -5.98 2.29
C ILE A 115 6.44 -6.54 2.50
N SER A 116 6.81 -7.49 1.65
CA SER A 116 8.05 -8.24 1.76
C SER A 116 8.93 -8.14 0.52
N SER A 117 10.24 -8.06 0.73
CA SER A 117 11.27 -8.01 -0.33
C SER A 117 10.99 -6.97 -1.43
N SER A 118 10.34 -5.86 -1.08
CA SER A 118 9.81 -4.88 -2.03
C SER A 118 10.50 -3.53 -1.86
N ARG A 119 10.47 -2.65 -2.87
CA ARG A 119 11.16 -1.34 -2.82
C ARG A 119 10.35 -0.16 -3.34
N ASN A 120 10.68 1.05 -2.87
CA ASN A 120 9.99 2.29 -3.22
C ASN A 120 8.48 2.22 -2.93
N ILE A 121 8.16 2.00 -1.66
CA ILE A 121 6.79 1.85 -1.18
C ILE A 121 6.33 3.19 -0.60
N THR A 122 5.18 3.69 -1.03
CA THR A 122 4.62 4.95 -0.55
C THR A 122 3.20 4.73 -0.05
N ILE A 123 2.94 5.04 1.21
CA ILE A 123 1.62 4.99 1.84
C ILE A 123 1.25 6.40 2.26
N THR A 124 0.14 6.94 1.77
CA THR A 124 -0.20 8.35 2.00
C THR A 124 -1.68 8.57 2.32
N ASN A 125 -1.98 9.42 3.30
CA ASN A 125 -3.36 9.82 3.58
C ASN A 125 -4.31 8.62 3.81
N SER A 126 -3.81 7.54 4.41
CA SER A 126 -4.58 6.30 4.61
C SER A 126 -4.84 6.06 6.09
N SER A 127 -5.94 5.38 6.39
CA SER A 127 -6.32 4.98 7.75
C SER A 127 -6.29 3.47 7.89
N PHE A 128 -5.68 2.95 8.94
CA PHE A 128 -5.57 1.52 9.24
C PHE A 128 -6.29 1.24 10.55
N ILE A 129 -7.32 0.41 10.50
CA ILE A 129 -8.23 0.22 11.63
C ILE A 129 -8.43 -1.27 11.91
N LEU A 130 -8.18 -1.67 13.14
CA LEU A 130 -8.43 -3.03 13.62
C LEU A 130 -9.92 -3.41 13.51
N MET A 131 -10.23 -4.49 12.78
CA MET A 131 -11.55 -5.15 12.83
C MET A 131 -11.51 -6.53 13.47
N ALA A 132 -10.38 -7.25 13.39
CA ALA A 132 -10.18 -8.58 13.96
C ALA A 132 -9.19 -8.53 15.14
N ALA A 133 -9.03 -9.62 15.90
CA ALA A 133 -8.22 -9.62 17.13
C ALA A 133 -6.76 -9.16 16.96
N TYR A 134 -6.21 -9.24 15.73
CA TYR A 134 -4.87 -8.75 15.38
C TYR A 134 -4.87 -8.29 13.91
N SER A 135 -4.68 -7.00 13.65
CA SER A 135 -4.40 -6.45 12.31
C SER A 135 -3.11 -5.67 12.39
N ASN A 136 -2.24 -5.91 11.42
CA ASN A 136 -0.89 -5.38 11.39
C ASN A 136 -0.47 -5.02 9.97
N ILE A 137 0.44 -4.06 9.87
CA ILE A 137 1.21 -3.80 8.66
C ILE A 137 2.63 -4.25 8.96
N THR A 138 3.11 -5.19 8.16
CA THR A 138 4.41 -5.81 8.31
C THR A 138 5.25 -5.44 7.11
N PHE A 139 6.43 -4.88 7.38
CA PHE A 139 7.45 -4.57 6.40
C PHE A 139 8.64 -5.51 6.63
N ILE A 140 8.82 -6.53 5.80
CA ILE A 140 9.96 -7.46 5.90
C ILE A 140 10.90 -7.22 4.73
N ASN A 141 12.10 -6.70 4.98
CA ASN A 141 13.01 -6.33 3.89
C ASN A 141 12.34 -5.43 2.85
N ALA A 142 11.51 -4.49 3.32
CA ALA A 142 10.93 -3.46 2.48
C ALA A 142 11.85 -2.24 2.44
N PHE A 143 12.29 -1.85 1.25
CA PHE A 143 13.26 -0.78 1.03
C PHE A 143 12.58 0.49 0.57
N ASP A 144 13.13 1.63 0.97
CA ASP A 144 12.64 2.96 0.58
C ASP A 144 11.14 3.15 0.83
N VAL A 145 10.74 2.87 2.08
CA VAL A 145 9.37 2.96 2.56
C VAL A 145 9.08 4.35 3.08
N LYS A 146 7.98 4.94 2.61
CA LYS A 146 7.47 6.24 3.07
C LYS A 146 6.02 6.09 3.51
N VAL A 147 5.73 6.47 4.75
CA VAL A 147 4.38 6.52 5.30
C VAL A 147 4.10 7.96 5.71
N LEU A 148 3.18 8.62 5.01
CA LEU A 148 2.93 10.05 5.14
C LEU A 148 1.47 10.30 5.49
N SER A 149 1.20 11.21 6.43
CA SER A 149 -0.16 11.68 6.77
C SER A 149 -1.16 10.54 6.99
N SER A 150 -0.73 9.44 7.61
CA SER A 150 -1.54 8.22 7.79
C SER A 150 -1.89 8.02 9.26
N VAL A 151 -3.03 7.38 9.50
CA VAL A 151 -3.57 7.14 10.86
C VAL A 151 -3.69 5.64 11.11
N PHE A 152 -3.22 5.19 12.27
CA PHE A 152 -3.30 3.82 12.74
C PHE A 152 -4.13 3.77 14.02
N ILE A 153 -5.14 2.91 14.08
CA ILE A 153 -6.07 2.78 15.21
C ILE A 153 -6.16 1.32 15.65
N ALA A 154 -5.72 1.04 16.89
CA ALA A 154 -5.54 -0.31 17.42
C ALA A 154 -4.74 -1.24 16.49
N TYR A 155 -3.81 -0.68 15.72
CA TYR A 155 -3.13 -1.36 14.62
C TYR A 155 -1.64 -1.49 14.91
N VAL A 156 -1.04 -2.62 14.55
CA VAL A 156 0.38 -2.88 14.82
C VAL A 156 1.23 -2.60 13.59
N ILE A 157 2.29 -1.81 13.72
CA ILE A 157 3.29 -1.59 12.67
C ILE A 157 4.52 -2.41 13.02
N ASN A 158 4.78 -3.47 12.26
CA ASN A 158 5.96 -4.31 12.39
C ASN A 158 6.93 -4.00 11.26
N ILE A 159 8.17 -3.67 11.61
CA ILE A 159 9.24 -3.45 10.65
C ILE A 159 10.36 -4.43 10.98
N GLU A 160 10.74 -5.25 10.01
CA GLU A 160 11.74 -6.29 10.15
C GLU A 160 12.75 -6.20 9.01
N TYR A 161 14.03 -6.15 9.37
CA TYR A 161 15.14 -6.20 8.43
C TYR A 161 15.98 -7.44 8.71
N ASN A 162 15.93 -8.39 7.77
CA ASN A 162 16.64 -9.65 7.85
C ASN A 162 17.81 -9.67 6.86
N PRO A 163 18.97 -10.23 7.25
CA PRO A 163 20.11 -10.33 6.37
C PRO A 163 19.78 -11.12 5.10
N LEU A 164 20.26 -10.64 3.94
CA LEU A 164 20.14 -11.36 2.68
C LEU A 164 20.92 -12.67 2.75
N THR A 165 20.36 -13.74 2.20
CA THR A 165 21.01 -15.07 2.15
C THR A 165 22.28 -15.10 1.30
N VAL A 166 22.47 -14.11 0.43
CA VAL A 166 23.61 -13.99 -0.47
C VAL A 166 24.33 -12.69 -0.19
N CYS A 167 25.67 -12.76 -0.13
CA CYS A 167 26.50 -11.56 -0.02
C CYS A 167 26.29 -10.68 -1.27
N SER A 168 25.82 -9.45 -1.05
CA SER A 168 25.81 -8.42 -2.08
C SER A 168 27.20 -7.77 -2.18
N ASN A 169 27.66 -7.51 -3.39
CA ASN A 169 28.89 -6.73 -3.62
C ASN A 169 28.67 -5.23 -3.35
N GLU A 170 27.42 -4.79 -3.33
CA GLU A 170 27.00 -3.43 -3.00
C GLU A 170 26.38 -3.42 -1.61
N LEU A 171 26.59 -2.34 -0.85
CA LEU A 171 25.99 -2.15 0.47
C LEU A 171 24.57 -1.58 0.29
N PRO A 172 23.50 -2.39 0.40
CA PRO A 172 22.14 -1.89 0.26
C PRO A 172 21.82 -0.85 1.34
N HIS A 173 21.11 0.20 0.92
CA HIS A 173 20.65 1.27 1.78
C HIS A 173 19.13 1.18 1.92
N TYR A 174 18.66 1.22 3.17
CA TYR A 174 17.28 0.98 3.55
C TYR A 174 16.79 2.25 4.18
N SER A 175 15.81 2.91 3.57
CA SER A 175 15.19 4.08 4.17
C SER A 175 13.76 3.79 4.62
N LEU A 176 13.43 4.21 5.83
CA LEU A 176 12.08 4.25 6.38
C LEU A 176 11.79 5.69 6.83
N ILE A 177 10.73 6.28 6.29
CA ILE A 177 10.30 7.63 6.63
C ILE A 177 8.84 7.59 7.06
N LEU A 178 8.57 8.01 8.29
CA LEU A 178 7.22 8.23 8.80
C LEU A 178 7.06 9.72 9.07
N THR A 179 6.13 10.37 8.36
CA THR A 179 5.89 11.81 8.49
C THR A 179 4.42 12.12 8.72
N ASN A 180 4.10 12.92 9.74
CA ASN A 180 2.72 13.27 10.10
C ASN A 180 1.86 12.00 10.32
N VAL A 181 2.34 11.07 11.13
CA VAL A 181 1.67 9.79 11.36
C VAL A 181 1.04 9.79 12.74
N THR A 182 -0.21 9.34 12.86
CA THR A 182 -0.88 9.23 14.15
C THR A 182 -1.09 7.76 14.49
N LEU A 183 -0.62 7.34 15.65
CA LEU A 183 -0.89 6.03 16.26
C LEU A 183 -1.83 6.25 17.46
N ASN A 184 -3.02 5.66 17.41
CA ASN A 184 -4.07 5.86 18.41
C ASN A 184 -4.66 4.52 18.90
N ASN A 185 -5.38 4.55 20.03
CA ASN A 185 -6.13 3.44 20.61
C ASN A 185 -5.30 2.14 20.70
N SER A 186 -4.16 2.19 21.38
CA SER A 186 -3.27 1.03 21.58
C SER A 186 -2.52 0.53 20.33
N SER A 187 -2.36 1.36 19.30
CA SER A 187 -1.59 1.02 18.08
C SER A 187 -0.09 0.94 18.34
N THR A 188 0.54 -0.24 18.27
CA THR A 188 1.98 -0.39 18.55
C THR A 188 2.82 -0.19 17.30
N MET A 189 4.08 0.21 17.52
CA MET A 189 5.12 0.13 16.50
C MET A 189 6.29 -0.65 17.07
N GLU A 190 6.71 -1.67 16.33
CA GLU A 190 7.85 -2.52 16.64
C GLU A 190 8.82 -2.49 15.46
N LEU A 191 10.09 -2.28 15.77
CA LEU A 191 11.18 -2.31 14.81
C LEU A 191 12.17 -3.37 15.29
N LEU A 192 12.27 -4.46 14.52
CA LEU A 192 13.29 -5.48 14.63
C LEU A 192 14.32 -5.29 13.52
N VAL A 193 15.57 -5.23 13.93
CA VAL A 193 16.71 -5.22 13.03
C VAL A 193 17.59 -6.40 13.40
N ASP A 194 17.58 -7.45 12.58
CA ASP A 194 18.50 -8.57 12.73
C ASP A 194 19.80 -8.21 12.02
N HIS A 195 20.82 -7.90 12.82
CA HIS A 195 22.05 -7.34 12.28
C HIS A 195 22.88 -8.43 11.59
N GLY A 196 23.15 -8.21 10.30
CA GLY A 196 24.22 -8.86 9.55
C GLY A 196 25.29 -7.84 9.15
N THR A 197 26.20 -8.20 8.26
CA THR A 197 27.36 -7.36 7.90
C THR A 197 27.16 -6.44 6.67
N SER A 198 25.94 -6.27 6.16
CA SER A 198 25.76 -5.80 4.78
C SER A 198 24.63 -4.83 4.50
N TYR A 199 24.24 -3.93 5.41
CA TYR A 199 23.32 -2.85 5.05
C TYR A 199 23.46 -1.56 5.87
N ASN A 200 22.98 -0.44 5.31
CA ASN A 200 22.80 0.84 5.99
C ASN A 200 21.32 1.13 6.17
N ILE A 201 20.87 1.34 7.41
CA ILE A 201 19.48 1.73 7.70
C ILE A 201 19.41 3.22 8.07
N SER A 202 18.53 3.95 7.41
CA SER A 202 18.13 5.32 7.75
C SER A 202 16.67 5.35 8.13
N ILE A 203 16.38 5.73 9.37
CA ILE A 203 15.00 5.82 9.88
C ILE A 203 14.72 7.26 10.29
N THR A 204 13.60 7.81 9.83
CA THR A 204 13.18 9.17 10.15
C THR A 204 11.73 9.18 10.61
N PHE A 205 11.51 9.67 11.84
CA PHE A 205 10.19 9.96 12.37
C PHE A 205 10.03 11.47 12.45
N ASP A 206 9.04 12.02 11.75
CA ASP A 206 8.74 13.44 11.72
C ASP A 206 7.26 13.66 12.03
N TYR A 207 6.94 14.43 13.06
CA TYR A 207 5.54 14.61 13.52
C TYR A 207 4.76 13.30 13.69
N VAL A 208 5.34 12.33 14.40
CA VAL A 208 4.64 11.08 14.76
C VAL A 208 3.99 11.23 16.13
N ASP A 209 2.65 11.22 16.17
CA ASP A 209 1.86 11.33 17.40
C ASP A 209 1.43 9.94 17.91
N PHE A 210 1.62 9.72 19.21
CA PHE A 210 1.29 8.48 19.91
C PHE A 210 0.16 8.72 20.93
N SER A 211 -0.85 9.49 20.53
CA SER A 211 -2.02 9.81 21.35
C SER A 211 -2.68 8.54 21.94
N ASN A 212 -2.91 8.51 23.26
CA ASN A 212 -3.50 7.42 24.05
C ASN A 212 -2.65 6.15 24.28
N TYR A 213 -1.48 6.29 24.92
CA TYR A 213 -0.69 5.12 25.33
C TYR A 213 -0.38 4.95 26.82
N THR A 214 -0.36 3.67 27.21
CA THR A 214 0.36 3.06 28.34
C THR A 214 1.68 2.36 27.95
N LEU A 215 2.03 2.20 26.66
CA LEU A 215 3.21 1.48 26.15
C LEU A 215 3.84 2.23 24.95
N SER A 216 5.11 2.60 25.06
CA SER A 216 5.85 3.35 24.02
C SER A 216 6.32 2.41 22.88
N PRO A 217 6.70 2.95 21.70
CA PRO A 217 7.39 2.15 20.68
C PRO A 217 8.58 1.42 21.31
N SER A 218 8.67 0.12 21.08
CA SER A 218 9.78 -0.71 21.54
C SER A 218 10.74 -0.94 20.37
N LEU A 219 11.94 -0.39 20.51
CA LEU A 219 13.05 -0.68 19.61
C LEU A 219 13.79 -1.90 20.15
N PHE A 220 13.75 -3.01 19.41
CA PHE A 220 14.54 -4.19 19.72
C PHE A 220 15.65 -4.32 18.69
N LEU A 221 16.89 -4.12 19.14
CA LEU A 221 18.09 -4.46 18.38
C LEU A 221 18.59 -5.79 18.95
N SER A 222 18.55 -6.84 18.14
CA SER A 222 19.09 -8.15 18.50
C SER A 222 20.41 -8.38 17.77
N ASP A 223 21.41 -8.82 18.53
CA ASP A 223 22.71 -9.25 18.02
C ASP A 223 22.69 -10.69 17.50
#